data_AF-A0A7Y9JKF4-F1
#
_entry.id   AF-A0A7Y9JKF4-F1
#
_cell.length_a   1.000
_cell.length_b   1.000
_cell.length_c   1.000
_cell.angle_alpha   90.00
_cell.angle_beta   90.00
_cell.angle_gamma   90.00
#
_symmetry.space_group_name_H-M   'P 1'
#
loop_
_entity.id
_entity.type
_entity.pdbx_description
1 polymer ?
#
loop_
_entity_poly.entity_id
_entity_poly.type
_entity_poly.pdbx_seq_one_letter_code
_entity_poly.pdbx_strand_id
1 'polypeptide(L)' 'MSTEPAAGLPKLAAPARRALAAAGYSSLNQLAQARADDIAALHGMGPNAMKALRQALQEHGLSFRASDDA' A
#
# COMPACT_ATOMS: atom_id res chain seq x y z
N MET A 1 -9.19 11.53 -19.97
CA MET A 1 -9.23 11.77 -18.51
C MET A 1 -7.89 11.33 -17.94
N SER A 2 -7.15 12.29 -17.41
CA SER A 2 -5.77 12.15 -16.92
C SER A 2 -5.71 11.22 -15.72
N THR A 3 -4.96 10.12 -15.83
CA THR A 3 -4.46 9.38 -14.67
C THR A 3 -2.95 9.52 -14.71
N GLU A 4 -2.44 10.63 -14.18
CA GLU A 4 -1.01 10.77 -13.93
C GLU A 4 -0.66 9.72 -12.86
N PRO A 5 0.19 8.71 -13.15
CA PRO A 5 0.55 7.72 -12.16
C PRO A 5 1.58 8.38 -11.25
N ALA A 6 1.11 9.19 -10.30
CA ALA A 6 1.94 9.67 -9.22
C ALA A 6 2.34 8.44 -8.38
N ALA A 7 3.54 7.93 -8.69
CA ALA A 7 4.24 6.84 -8.05
C ALA A 7 3.58 5.45 -8.16
N GLY A 8 4.16 4.61 -9.02
CA GLY A 8 3.89 3.17 -9.00
C GLY A 8 4.23 2.55 -7.64
N LEU A 9 3.52 1.48 -7.28
CA LEU A 9 3.81 0.71 -6.08
C LEU A 9 5.30 0.30 -6.04
N PRO A 10 5.92 0.23 -4.83
CA PRO A 10 7.29 -0.23 -4.71
C PRO A 10 7.45 -1.65 -5.24
N LYS A 11 8.69 -2.11 -5.42
CA LYS A 11 8.97 -3.50 -5.78
C LYS A 11 8.49 -4.43 -4.66
N LEU A 12 7.30 -4.99 -4.85
CA LEU A 12 6.68 -5.98 -3.97
C LEU A 12 6.84 -7.37 -4.55
N ALA A 13 6.78 -8.38 -3.67
CA ALA A 13 6.71 -9.76 -4.09
C ALA A 13 5.45 -10.01 -4.95
N ALA A 14 5.53 -10.96 -5.88
CA ALA A 14 4.43 -11.34 -6.75
C ALA A 14 3.08 -11.54 -6.02
N PRO A 15 2.99 -12.24 -4.87
CA PRO A 15 1.73 -12.39 -4.13
C PRO A 15 1.20 -11.06 -3.56
N ALA A 16 2.03 -10.24 -2.94
CA ALA A 16 1.62 -8.94 -2.40
C ALA A 16 1.11 -8.00 -3.51
N ARG A 17 1.80 -7.95 -4.65
CA ARG A 17 1.38 -7.12 -5.80
C ARG A 17 0.02 -7.58 -6.35
N ARG A 18 -0.21 -8.89 -6.43
CA ARG A 18 -1.50 -9.45 -6.86
C ARG A 18 -2.61 -9.16 -5.85
N ALA A 19 -2.33 -9.25 -4.56
CA ALA A 19 -3.29 -8.97 -3.50
C ALA A 19 -3.73 -7.50 -3.50
N LEU A 20 -2.79 -6.57 -3.66
CA LEU A 20 -3.08 -5.14 -3.79
C LEU A 20 -3.91 -4.85 -5.05
N ALA A 21 -3.53 -5.39 -6.20
CA ALA A 21 -4.28 -5.22 -7.44
C ALA A 21 -5.70 -5.81 -7.33
N ALA A 22 -5.85 -6.98 -6.69
CA ALA A 22 -7.15 -7.60 -6.44
C ALA A 22 -8.03 -6.78 -5.48
N ALA A 23 -7.40 -6.11 -4.50
CA ALA A 23 -8.07 -5.19 -3.59
C ALA A 23 -8.30 -3.78 -4.18
N GLY A 24 -7.87 -3.53 -5.43
CA GLY A 24 -8.05 -2.24 -6.11
C GLY A 24 -7.03 -1.17 -5.75
N TYR A 25 -5.96 -1.53 -5.03
CA TYR A 25 -4.85 -0.63 -4.69
C TYR A 25 -3.78 -0.68 -5.78
N SER A 26 -3.75 0.35 -6.63
CA SER A 26 -2.77 0.54 -7.70
C SER A 26 -1.79 1.70 -7.45
N SER A 27 -2.00 2.49 -6.40
CA SER A 27 -1.20 3.71 -6.14
C SER A 27 -0.98 3.97 -4.65
N LEU A 28 0.10 4.69 -4.32
CA LEU A 28 0.42 5.06 -2.92
C LEU A 28 -0.67 5.91 -2.26
N ASN A 29 -1.34 6.79 -3.02
CA ASN A 29 -2.42 7.60 -2.47
C ASN A 29 -3.62 6.75 -1.99
N GLN A 30 -3.96 5.68 -2.71
CA GLN A 30 -5.02 4.77 -2.28
C GLN A 30 -4.59 3.99 -1.05
N LEU A 31 -3.31 3.58 -0.97
CA LEU A 31 -2.75 2.96 0.23
C LEU A 31 -2.77 3.89 1.44
N ALA A 32 -2.50 5.18 1.25
CA ALA A 32 -2.59 6.18 2.31
C ALA A 32 -4.02 6.35 2.88
N GLN A 33 -5.04 6.09 2.05
CA GLN A 33 -6.44 6.06 2.49
C GLN A 33 -6.84 4.74 3.18
N ALA A 34 -6.07 3.68 2.98
CA ALA A 34 -6.27 2.38 3.60
C ALA A 34 -5.59 2.29 4.97
N ARG A 35 -6.10 1.41 5.83
CA ARG A 35 -5.46 1.10 7.11
C ARG A 35 -4.31 0.13 6.90
N ALA A 36 -3.27 0.26 7.72
CA ALA A 36 -2.16 -0.68 7.68
C ALA A 36 -2.60 -2.12 7.95
N ASP A 37 -3.60 -2.33 8.81
CA ASP A 37 -4.12 -3.65 9.16
C ASP A 37 -4.93 -4.29 8.02
N ASP A 38 -5.75 -3.51 7.32
CA ASP A 38 -6.48 -3.99 6.13
C ASP A 38 -5.50 -4.47 5.07
N ILE A 39 -4.42 -3.70 4.86
CA ILE A 39 -3.36 -4.04 3.91
C ILE A 39 -2.56 -5.24 4.40
N ALA A 40 -2.24 -5.34 5.70
CA ALA A 40 -1.57 -6.50 6.28
C ALA A 40 -2.41 -7.78 6.23
N ALA A 41 -3.75 -7.66 6.30
CA ALA A 41 -4.68 -8.77 6.21
C ALA A 41 -4.82 -9.34 4.78
N LEU A 42 -4.33 -8.63 3.75
CA LEU A 42 -4.38 -9.12 2.38
C LEU A 42 -3.53 -10.38 2.20
N HIS A 43 -4.04 -11.31 1.39
CA HIS A 43 -3.39 -12.60 1.18
C HIS A 43 -2.03 -12.44 0.49
N GLY A 44 -0.93 -12.67 1.22
CA GLY A 44 0.43 -12.50 0.71
C GLY A 44 1.11 -11.18 1.09
N MET A 45 0.48 -10.37 1.94
CA MET A 45 1.08 -9.18 2.53
C MET A 45 1.94 -9.55 3.75
N GLY A 46 3.18 -9.96 3.48
CA GLY A 46 4.16 -10.27 4.52
C GLY A 46 4.81 -9.02 5.16
N PRO A 47 5.62 -9.21 6.21
CA PRO A 47 6.31 -8.11 6.91
C PRO A 47 7.23 -7.30 5.98
N ASN A 48 7.86 -7.95 4.99
CA ASN A 48 8.69 -7.28 3.98
C ASN A 48 7.86 -6.37 3.07
N ALA A 49 6.65 -6.79 2.68
CA ALA A 49 5.75 -5.99 1.86
C ALA A 49 5.25 -4.77 2.65
N MET A 50 4.82 -4.96 3.90
CA MET A 50 4.43 -3.85 4.79
C MET A 50 5.57 -2.85 4.99
N LYS A 51 6.81 -3.33 5.15
CA LYS A 51 7.99 -2.46 5.28
C LYS A 51 8.24 -1.64 4.01
N ALA A 52 8.22 -2.28 2.84
CA ALA A 52 8.39 -1.60 1.56
C ALA A 52 7.30 -0.55 1.31
N LEU A 53 6.04 -0.86 1.63
CA LEU A 53 4.94 0.11 1.51
C LEU A 53 5.10 1.29 2.48
N ARG A 54 5.46 1.04 3.75
CA ARG A 54 5.74 2.10 4.72
C ARG A 54 6.87 3.02 4.26
N GLN A 55 7.96 2.43 3.75
CA GLN A 55 9.08 3.22 3.23
C GLN A 55 8.65 4.06 2.03
N ALA A 56 7.99 3.46 1.04
CA ALA A 56 7.50 4.20 -0.12
C ALA A 56 6.53 5.33 0.27
N LEU A 57 5.60 5.07 1.19
CA LEU A 57 4.71 6.12 1.72
C LEU A 57 5.53 7.25 2.37
N GLN A 58 6.47 6.94 3.26
CA GLN A 58 7.32 7.93 3.93
C GLN A 58 8.19 8.74 2.96
N GLU A 59 8.75 8.11 1.93
CA GLU A 59 9.52 8.80 0.88
C GLU A 59 8.68 9.86 0.15
N HIS A 60 7.38 9.62 0.06
CA HIS A 60 6.41 10.56 -0.51
C HIS A 60 5.74 11.48 0.54
N GLY A 61 6.16 11.43 1.80
CA GLY A 61 5.53 12.18 2.90
C GLY A 61 4.11 11.72 3.24
N LEU A 62 3.73 10.53 2.76
CA LEU A 62 2.45 9.88 3.02
C LEU A 62 2.59 8.89 4.18
N SER A 63 1.45 8.48 4.73
CA SER A 63 1.37 7.47 5.79
C SER A 63 0.13 6.63 5.56
N PHE A 64 0.14 5.39 6.03
CA PHE A 64 -1.12 4.63 6.14
C PHE A 64 -2.08 5.39 7.04
N ARG A 65 -3.38 5.20 6.81
CA ARG A 65 -4.39 5.74 7.70
C ARG A 65 -4.16 5.11 9.06
N ALA A 66 -3.91 5.95 10.08
CA ALA A 66 -3.75 5.49 11.45
C ALA A 66 -4.97 4.63 11.80
N SER A 67 -4.71 3.38 12.18
CA SER A 67 -5.68 2.60 12.92
C SER A 67 -5.80 3.33 14.26
N ASP A 68 -6.73 4.27 14.32
CA ASP A 68 -7.15 4.84 15.58
C ASP A 68 -7.81 3.68 16.35
N ASP A 69 -6.98 2.96 17.11
CA ASP A 69 -7.41 2.09 18.20
C ASP A 69 -8.03 3.02 19.25
N ALA A 70 -9.35 3.14 19.20
CA ALA A 70 -10.18 3.78 20.21
C ALA A 70 -10.76 2.73 21.15
#